data_AF-A0A957JC90-F1
#
_entry.id   AF-A0A957JC90-F1
#
_cell.length_a   1.000
_cell.length_b   1.000
_cell.length_c   1.000
_cell.angle_alpha   90.00
_cell.angle_beta   90.00
_cell.angle_gamma   90.00
#
_symmetry.space_group_name_H-M   'P 1'
#
loop_
_entity.id
_entity.type
_entity.pdbx_description
1 polymer ?
#
loop_
_entity_poly.entity_id
_entity_poly.type
_entity_poly.pdbx_seq_one_letter_code
_entity_poly.pdbx_strand_id
1 'polypeptide(L)'
;MIVGAILFNTTGDWNLAGILANVRLAALGQTFLVVAVLSAALSSLHSGQLALSSLTRLPQRVSLIAMSIVIFVLAAYRFDLQLLAFLDVVSALLPPSLVVMLVLPWFEAWEPDKERRHNVALWAWLLGAGAALVFKLQGELAHVLVGALVSLAVLGWGLRLWRPKPEVSGGGPAG
;
A
#
# COMPACT_ATOMS: atom_id res chain seq x y z
N MET A 1 -16.84 1.06 12.01
CA MET A 1 -16.19 1.76 13.14
C MET A 1 -17.19 2.06 14.26
N ILE A 2 -18.31 2.75 14.00
CA ILE A 2 -19.31 3.13 15.02
C ILE A 2 -19.83 1.93 15.84
N VAL A 3 -20.26 0.86 15.18
CA VAL A 3 -20.79 -0.34 15.86
C VAL A 3 -19.77 -0.96 16.81
N GLY A 4 -18.51 -1.08 16.38
CA GLY A 4 -17.44 -1.61 17.23
C GLY A 4 -17.11 -0.71 18.42
N ALA A 5 -17.12 0.60 18.23
CA ALA A 5 -16.90 1.57 19.32
C ALA A 5 -18.03 1.52 20.37
N ILE A 6 -19.28 1.44 19.92
CA ILE A 6 -20.44 1.26 20.81
C ILE A 6 -20.31 -0.05 21.57
N LEU A 7 -19.97 -1.12 20.88
CA LEU A 7 -19.88 -2.46 21.45
C LEU A 7 -18.75 -2.55 22.50
N PHE A 8 -17.58 -1.97 22.23
CA PHE A 8 -16.52 -1.85 23.23
C PHE A 8 -16.93 -0.99 24.43
N ASN A 9 -17.60 0.14 24.20
CA ASN A 9 -18.08 1.00 25.28
C ASN A 9 -19.11 0.29 26.18
N THR A 10 -19.87 -0.67 25.65
CA THR A 10 -20.87 -1.40 26.43
C THR A 10 -20.35 -2.68 27.07
N THR A 11 -19.42 -3.41 26.43
CA THR A 11 -18.93 -4.70 26.94
C THR A 11 -17.57 -4.61 27.63
N GLY A 12 -16.79 -3.55 27.37
CA GLY A 12 -15.40 -3.44 27.81
C GLY A 12 -14.44 -4.43 27.13
N ASP A 13 -14.91 -5.19 26.14
CA ASP A 13 -14.16 -6.26 25.48
C ASP A 13 -14.19 -6.09 23.95
N TRP A 14 -13.06 -6.37 23.30
CA TRP A 14 -12.91 -6.38 21.84
C TRP A 14 -13.16 -7.78 21.23
N ASN A 15 -13.31 -8.80 22.06
CA ASN A 15 -13.57 -10.17 21.64
C ASN A 15 -15.02 -10.36 21.15
N LEU A 16 -15.26 -9.96 19.91
CA LEU A 16 -16.54 -10.13 19.22
C LEU A 16 -17.07 -11.57 19.28
N ALA A 17 -16.22 -12.57 19.17
CA ALA A 17 -16.64 -13.98 19.23
C ALA A 17 -17.17 -14.35 20.62
N GLY A 18 -16.49 -13.92 21.69
CA GLY A 18 -16.92 -14.10 23.07
C GLY A 18 -18.22 -13.35 23.39
N ILE A 19 -18.37 -12.14 22.85
CA ILE A 19 -19.58 -11.33 23.04
C ILE A 19 -20.77 -11.97 22.32
N LEU A 20 -20.59 -12.43 21.09
CA LEU A 20 -21.63 -13.11 20.32
C LEU A 20 -22.03 -14.46 20.92
N ALA A 21 -21.11 -15.16 21.59
CA ALA A 21 -21.38 -16.43 22.25
C ALA A 21 -22.42 -16.32 23.38
N ASN A 22 -22.56 -15.14 23.99
CA ASN A 22 -23.49 -14.88 25.09
C ASN A 22 -24.87 -14.38 24.64
N VAL A 23 -25.09 -14.23 23.33
CA VAL A 23 -26.37 -13.74 22.78
C VAL A 23 -27.27 -14.91 22.41
N ARG A 24 -28.59 -14.72 22.52
CA ARG A 24 -29.65 -15.71 22.20
C ARG A 24 -29.53 -16.35 20.81
N LEU A 25 -28.81 -15.71 19.87
CA LEU A 25 -28.58 -16.14 18.48
C LEU A 25 -27.09 -16.37 18.18
N ALA A 26 -26.32 -16.87 19.17
CA ALA A 26 -24.86 -17.08 19.07
C ALA A 26 -24.41 -17.80 17.79
N ALA A 27 -25.10 -18.87 17.39
CA ALA A 27 -24.76 -19.66 16.21
C ALA A 27 -24.83 -18.86 14.90
N LEU A 28 -25.81 -17.96 14.76
CA LEU A 28 -25.92 -17.09 13.59
C LEU A 28 -24.81 -16.04 13.59
N GLY A 29 -24.55 -15.42 14.74
CA GLY A 29 -23.46 -14.45 14.90
C GLY A 29 -22.09 -15.04 14.54
N GLN A 30 -21.80 -16.26 15.02
CA GLN A 30 -20.57 -16.98 14.70
C GLN A 30 -20.48 -17.34 13.22
N THR A 31 -21.58 -17.80 12.60
CA THR A 31 -21.60 -18.08 11.16
C THR A 31 -21.27 -16.84 10.34
N PHE A 32 -21.90 -15.70 10.65
CA PHE A 32 -21.59 -14.43 9.98
C PHE A 32 -20.14 -13.99 10.20
N LEU A 33 -19.60 -14.16 11.41
CA LEU A 33 -18.20 -13.85 11.71
C LEU A 33 -17.25 -14.71 10.86
N VAL A 34 -17.50 -16.01 10.77
CA VAL A 34 -16.71 -16.94 9.95
C VAL A 34 -16.77 -16.55 8.49
N VAL A 35 -17.96 -16.28 7.95
CA VAL A 35 -18.11 -15.84 6.55
C VAL A 35 -17.37 -14.53 6.29
N ALA A 36 -17.46 -13.55 7.20
CA ALA A 36 -16.76 -12.27 7.06
C ALA A 36 -15.23 -12.44 7.04
N VAL A 37 -14.69 -13.24 7.97
CA VAL A 37 -13.24 -13.51 8.05
C VAL A 37 -12.76 -14.29 6.83
N LEU A 38 -13.48 -15.33 6.42
CA LEU A 38 -13.12 -16.11 5.22
C LEU A 38 -13.16 -15.25 3.96
N SER A 39 -14.17 -14.38 3.81
CA SER A 39 -14.28 -13.47 2.67
C SER A 39 -13.09 -12.51 2.59
N ALA A 40 -12.73 -11.86 3.71
CA ALA A 40 -11.58 -10.96 3.77
C ALA A 40 -10.24 -11.70 3.51
N ALA A 41 -10.09 -12.91 4.04
CA ALA A 41 -8.91 -13.75 3.83
C ALA A 41 -8.77 -14.17 2.36
N LEU A 42 -9.85 -14.62 1.72
CA LEU A 42 -9.87 -15.00 0.31
C LEU A 42 -9.58 -13.80 -0.61
N SER A 43 -10.13 -12.63 -0.29
CA SER A 43 -9.84 -11.40 -1.02
C SER A 43 -8.36 -11.04 -0.94
N SER A 44 -7.77 -11.12 0.25
CA SER A 44 -6.34 -10.84 0.47
C SER A 44 -5.43 -11.85 -0.25
N LEU A 45 -5.78 -13.14 -0.20
CA LEU A 45 -5.07 -14.20 -0.92
C LEU A 45 -5.11 -13.95 -2.44
N HIS A 46 -6.27 -13.58 -2.97
CA HIS A 46 -6.45 -13.30 -4.39
C HIS A 46 -5.60 -12.09 -4.84
N SER A 47 -5.62 -10.98 -4.10
CA SER A 47 -4.79 -9.81 -4.40
C SER A 47 -3.30 -10.13 -4.32
N GLY A 48 -2.87 -10.89 -3.31
CA GLY A 48 -1.48 -11.32 -3.17
C GLY A 48 -1.02 -12.24 -4.30
N GLN A 49 -1.89 -13.15 -4.73
CA GLN A 49 -1.63 -14.03 -5.87
C GLN A 49 -1.44 -13.22 -7.16
N LEU A 50 -2.32 -12.25 -7.44
CA LEU A 50 -2.21 -11.39 -8.63
C LEU A 50 -0.89 -10.62 -8.60
N ALA A 51 -0.55 -10.01 -7.46
CA ALA A 51 0.71 -9.30 -7.28
C ALA A 51 1.91 -10.22 -7.55
N LEU A 52 1.95 -11.41 -6.93
CA LEU A 52 3.05 -12.37 -7.12
C LEU A 52 3.17 -12.82 -8.58
N SER A 53 2.06 -13.10 -9.25
CA SER A 53 2.05 -13.50 -10.66
C SER A 53 2.38 -12.38 -11.64
N SER A 54 2.29 -11.11 -11.21
CA SER A 54 2.73 -9.96 -12.02
C SER A 54 4.23 -9.71 -11.89
N LEU A 55 4.80 -10.01 -10.71
CA LEU A 55 6.23 -9.86 -10.42
C LEU A 55 7.04 -11.07 -10.88
N THR A 56 6.43 -12.25 -10.93
CA THR A 56 7.05 -13.51 -11.35
C THR A 56 6.37 -14.02 -12.62
N ARG A 57 7.10 -14.74 -13.49
CA ARG A 57 6.48 -15.37 -14.68
C ARG A 57 5.75 -16.69 -14.34
N LEU A 58 5.33 -16.87 -13.10
CA LEU A 58 4.74 -18.13 -12.63
C LEU A 58 3.27 -18.24 -13.06
N PRO A 59 2.79 -19.45 -13.38
CA PRO A 59 1.38 -19.66 -13.66
C PRO A 59 0.54 -19.38 -12.41
N GLN A 60 -0.71 -18.95 -12.63
CA GLN A 60 -1.62 -18.47 -11.59
C GLN A 60 -1.84 -19.50 -10.46
N ARG A 61 -1.94 -20.79 -10.81
CA ARG A 61 -2.07 -21.89 -9.83
C ARG A 61 -0.87 -22.02 -8.91
N VAL A 62 0.35 -21.86 -9.44
CA VAL A 62 1.58 -21.94 -8.65
C VAL A 62 1.71 -20.72 -7.74
N SER A 63 1.32 -19.53 -8.23
CA SER A 63 1.29 -18.31 -7.40
C SER A 63 0.31 -18.44 -6.23
N LEU A 64 -0.85 -19.08 -6.43
CA LEU A 64 -1.81 -19.34 -5.35
C LEU A 64 -1.23 -20.27 -4.29
N ILE A 65 -0.62 -21.38 -4.72
CA ILE A 65 0.01 -22.34 -3.80
C ILE A 65 1.14 -21.68 -3.02
N ALA A 66 2.01 -20.92 -3.71
CA ALA A 66 3.10 -20.20 -3.08
C ALA A 66 2.61 -19.18 -2.03
N MET A 67 1.59 -18.38 -2.35
CA MET A 67 1.02 -17.43 -1.40
C MET A 67 0.36 -18.13 -0.21
N SER A 68 -0.36 -19.24 -0.43
CA SER A 68 -0.93 -20.04 0.66
C SER A 68 0.15 -20.60 1.59
N ILE A 69 1.28 -21.07 1.04
CA ILE A 69 2.42 -21.52 1.84
C ILE A 69 3.00 -20.37 2.65
N VAL A 70 3.21 -19.19 2.06
CA VAL A 70 3.72 -18.01 2.76
C VAL A 70 2.80 -17.61 3.93
N ILE A 71 1.50 -17.53 3.70
CA ILE A 71 0.52 -17.19 4.74
C ILE A 71 0.54 -18.26 5.84
N PHE A 72 0.58 -19.54 5.48
CA PHE A 72 0.65 -20.64 6.44
C PHE A 72 1.92 -20.57 7.30
N VAL A 73 3.08 -20.31 6.69
CA VAL A 73 4.34 -20.13 7.40
C VAL A 73 4.27 -18.93 8.35
N LEU A 74 3.78 -17.78 7.90
CA LEU A 74 3.62 -16.60 8.77
C LEU A 74 2.67 -16.87 9.95
N ALA A 75 1.58 -17.60 9.71
CA ALA A 75 0.66 -18.01 10.76
C ALA A 75 1.33 -18.97 11.76
N ALA A 76 2.10 -19.95 11.29
CA ALA A 76 2.85 -20.87 12.13
C ALA A 76 3.90 -20.15 12.99
N TYR A 77 4.52 -19.09 12.47
CA TYR A 77 5.45 -18.23 13.21
C TYR A 77 4.79 -17.25 14.18
N ARG A 78 3.46 -17.28 14.30
CA ARG A 78 2.70 -16.34 15.12
C ARG A 78 3.01 -14.88 14.77
N PHE A 79 3.02 -14.59 13.48
CA PHE A 79 3.20 -13.23 12.97
C PHE A 79 2.15 -12.24 13.52
N ASP A 80 1.04 -12.72 14.07
CA ASP A 80 0.07 -11.92 14.84
C ASP A 80 0.74 -11.09 15.95
N LEU A 81 1.78 -11.62 16.60
CA LEU A 81 2.52 -10.91 17.65
C LEU A 81 3.37 -9.75 17.10
N GLN A 82 3.80 -9.85 15.86
CA GLN A 82 4.62 -8.84 15.18
C GLN A 82 3.79 -7.92 14.28
N LEU A 83 2.49 -8.19 14.13
CA LEU A 83 1.60 -7.51 13.20
C LEU A 83 1.56 -6.00 13.46
N LEU A 84 1.52 -5.57 14.73
CA LEU A 84 1.51 -4.15 15.08
C LEU A 84 2.81 -3.44 14.64
N ALA A 85 3.97 -4.03 14.93
CA ALA A 85 5.26 -3.47 14.52
C ALA A 85 5.38 -3.43 12.99
N PHE A 86 4.91 -4.49 12.31
CA PHE A 86 4.87 -4.53 10.86
C PHE A 86 3.96 -3.47 10.26
N LEU A 87 2.71 -3.36 10.75
CA LEU A 87 1.74 -2.36 10.29
C LEU A 87 2.24 -0.94 10.54
N ASP A 88 2.95 -0.72 11.63
CA ASP A 88 3.58 0.55 11.95
C ASP A 88 4.69 0.90 10.94
N VAL A 89 5.47 -0.08 10.46
CA VAL A 89 6.44 0.16 9.38
C VAL A 89 5.74 0.41 8.05
N VAL A 90 4.75 -0.41 7.72
CA VAL A 90 3.99 -0.28 6.47
C VAL A 90 3.24 1.05 6.41
N SER A 91 2.68 1.53 7.52
CA SER A 91 1.97 2.81 7.58
C SER A 91 2.86 4.01 7.24
N ALA A 92 4.16 3.93 7.53
CA ALA A 92 5.12 4.95 7.13
C ALA A 92 5.46 4.90 5.63
N LEU A 93 5.42 3.71 5.03
CA LEU A 93 5.75 3.50 3.61
C LEU A 93 4.56 3.76 2.67
N LEU A 94 3.33 3.62 3.17
CA LEU A 94 2.11 3.79 2.38
C LEU A 94 1.94 5.20 1.78
N PRO A 95 2.11 6.31 2.52
CA PRO A 95 1.89 7.65 2.00
C PRO A 95 2.80 8.01 0.81
N PRO A 96 4.13 7.78 0.87
CA PRO A 96 5.01 7.94 -0.29
C PRO A 96 4.55 7.12 -1.51
N SER A 97 4.15 5.87 -1.28
CA SER A 97 3.65 4.96 -2.33
C SER A 97 2.38 5.49 -2.99
N LEU A 98 1.43 5.99 -2.20
CA LEU A 98 0.18 6.58 -2.68
C LEU A 98 0.44 7.86 -3.47
N VAL A 99 1.34 8.74 -3.00
CA VAL A 99 1.73 9.95 -3.72
C VAL A 99 2.24 9.60 -5.12
N VAL A 100 3.19 8.66 -5.20
CA VAL A 100 3.75 8.25 -6.49
C VAL A 100 2.65 7.66 -7.37
N MET A 101 1.82 6.75 -6.84
CA MET A 101 0.75 6.12 -7.60
C MET A 101 -0.30 7.11 -8.14
N LEU A 102 -0.62 8.15 -7.37
CA LEU A 102 -1.63 9.15 -7.74
C LEU A 102 -1.10 10.21 -8.70
N VAL A 103 0.18 10.57 -8.58
CA VAL A 103 0.80 11.64 -9.41
C VAL A 103 1.38 11.08 -10.70
N LEU A 104 1.74 9.78 -10.75
CA LEU A 104 2.33 9.16 -11.92
C LEU A 104 1.47 9.31 -13.20
N PRO A 105 0.14 9.12 -13.19
CA PRO A 105 -0.69 9.32 -14.38
C PRO A 105 -0.62 10.75 -14.93
N TRP A 106 -0.49 11.75 -14.05
CA TRP A 106 -0.25 13.12 -14.49
C TRP A 106 1.14 13.28 -15.08
N PHE A 107 2.16 12.63 -14.52
CA PHE A 107 3.50 12.65 -15.08
C PHE A 107 3.56 11.98 -16.47
N GLU A 108 2.78 10.93 -16.71
CA GLU A 108 2.68 10.23 -18.00
C GLU A 108 2.21 11.12 -19.15
N ALA A 109 1.32 12.09 -18.85
CA ALA A 109 0.85 13.02 -19.86
C ALA A 109 1.93 14.04 -20.31
N TRP A 110 3.02 14.19 -19.54
CA TRP A 110 4.02 15.24 -19.74
C TRP A 110 5.39 14.67 -20.16
N GLU A 111 5.78 13.51 -19.64
CA GLU A 111 7.04 12.85 -19.98
C GLU A 111 6.81 11.58 -20.83
N PRO A 112 7.09 11.64 -22.15
CA PRO A 112 6.90 10.49 -23.03
C PRO A 112 7.96 9.40 -22.81
N ASP A 113 9.11 9.74 -22.21
CA ASP A 113 10.17 8.77 -21.91
C ASP A 113 9.78 7.88 -20.71
N LYS A 114 9.50 6.62 -21.04
CA LYS A 114 9.11 5.58 -20.08
C LYS A 114 10.21 5.24 -19.07
N GLU A 115 11.47 5.24 -19.48
CA GLU A 115 12.59 4.86 -18.62
C GLU A 115 12.85 5.95 -17.58
N ARG A 116 12.92 7.20 -18.03
CA ARG A 116 13.07 8.35 -17.14
C ARG A 116 11.92 8.46 -16.15
N ARG A 117 10.68 8.24 -16.60
CA ARG A 117 9.50 8.19 -15.73
C ARG A 117 9.64 7.14 -14.63
N HIS A 118 10.01 5.92 -14.99
CA HIS A 118 10.20 4.84 -14.03
C HIS A 118 11.26 5.19 -13.00
N ASN A 119 12.40 5.73 -13.45
CA ASN A 119 13.48 6.12 -12.57
C ASN A 119 13.07 7.25 -11.60
N VAL A 120 12.39 8.30 -12.08
CA VAL A 120 11.91 9.40 -11.23
C VAL A 120 10.88 8.90 -10.21
N ALA A 121 9.95 8.03 -10.61
CA ALA A 121 8.96 7.45 -9.71
C ALA A 121 9.61 6.59 -8.62
N LEU A 122 10.60 5.77 -9.00
CA LEU A 122 11.37 4.93 -8.08
C LEU A 122 12.15 5.79 -7.08
N TRP A 123 12.84 6.84 -7.54
CA TRP A 123 13.56 7.75 -6.66
C TRP A 123 12.64 8.53 -5.73
N ALA A 124 11.49 9.00 -6.23
CA ALA A 124 10.49 9.69 -5.42
C ALA A 124 9.94 8.78 -4.32
N TRP A 125 9.68 7.52 -4.65
CA TRP A 125 9.23 6.53 -3.68
C TRP A 125 10.33 6.23 -2.64
N LEU A 126 11.55 5.89 -3.08
CA LEU A 126 12.66 5.53 -2.18
C LEU A 126 13.02 6.67 -1.22
N LEU A 127 13.13 7.90 -1.73
CA LEU A 127 13.51 9.04 -0.90
C LEU A 127 12.40 9.41 0.08
N GLY A 128 11.12 9.36 -0.35
CA GLY A 128 9.99 9.59 0.55
C GLY A 128 9.84 8.52 1.61
N ALA A 129 9.98 7.25 1.23
CA ALA A 129 9.97 6.11 2.15
C ALA A 129 11.13 6.19 3.16
N GLY A 130 12.34 6.47 2.69
CA GLY A 130 13.51 6.65 3.55
C GLY A 130 13.33 7.80 4.54
N ALA A 131 12.83 8.95 4.08
CA ALA A 131 12.54 10.09 4.96
C ALA A 131 11.46 9.74 6.01
N ALA A 132 10.38 9.08 5.61
CA ALA A 132 9.34 8.63 6.54
C ALA A 132 9.90 7.70 7.62
N LEU A 133 10.72 6.72 7.23
CA LEU A 133 11.33 5.80 8.19
C LEU A 133 12.30 6.49 9.15
N VAL A 134 13.13 7.41 8.66
CA VAL A 134 14.07 8.15 9.52
C VAL A 134 13.32 9.00 10.56
N PHE A 135 12.31 9.76 10.14
CA PHE A 135 11.51 10.57 11.06
C PHE A 135 10.72 9.70 12.05
N LYS A 136 10.22 8.56 11.59
CA LYS A 136 9.53 7.61 12.47
C LYS A 136 10.47 7.08 13.54
N LEU A 137 11.71 6.70 13.18
CA LEU A 137 12.71 6.21 14.14
C LEU A 137 13.12 7.29 15.16
N GLN A 138 12.94 8.57 14.83
CA GLN A 138 13.14 9.69 15.75
C GLN A 138 11.93 9.94 16.66
N GLY A 139 10.82 9.21 16.49
CA GLY A 139 9.60 9.39 17.27
C GLY A 139 8.71 10.55 16.83
N GLU A 140 8.97 11.12 15.65
CA GLU A 140 8.21 12.28 15.15
C GLU A 140 6.85 11.85 14.58
N LEU A 141 5.77 12.47 15.05
CA LEU A 141 4.41 12.18 14.58
C LEU A 141 4.19 12.60 13.11
N ALA A 142 5.00 13.54 12.61
CA ALA A 142 4.89 14.08 11.25
C ALA A 142 5.52 13.19 10.16
N HIS A 143 6.07 12.02 10.51
CA HIS A 143 6.79 11.13 9.57
C HIS A 143 6.00 10.81 8.28
N VAL A 144 4.69 10.59 8.40
CA VAL A 144 3.78 10.35 7.25
C VAL A 144 3.75 11.54 6.28
N LEU A 145 3.63 12.76 6.80
CA LEU A 145 3.56 13.98 6.00
C LEU A 145 4.90 14.27 5.34
N VAL A 146 6.00 14.12 6.08
CA VAL A 146 7.35 14.36 5.56
C VAL A 146 7.64 13.42 4.39
N GLY A 147 7.37 12.12 4.52
CA GLY A 147 7.58 11.17 3.44
C GLY A 147 6.80 11.51 2.17
N ALA A 148 5.51 11.86 2.33
CA ALA A 148 4.65 12.28 1.22
C ALA A 148 5.17 13.55 0.52
N LEU A 149 5.58 14.57 1.30
CA LEU A 149 6.12 15.82 0.77
C LEU A 149 7.45 15.62 0.04
N VAL A 150 8.33 14.75 0.56
CA VAL A 150 9.60 14.42 -0.11
C VAL A 150 9.33 13.73 -1.44
N SER A 151 8.40 12.76 -1.51
CA SER A 151 8.03 12.13 -2.78
C SER A 151 7.47 13.15 -3.78
N LEU A 152 6.60 14.06 -3.35
CA LEU A 152 6.08 15.14 -4.19
C LEU A 152 7.19 16.06 -4.70
N ALA A 153 8.12 16.45 -3.84
CA ALA A 153 9.23 17.33 -4.20
C ALA A 153 10.13 16.69 -5.26
N VAL A 154 10.43 15.39 -5.14
CA VAL A 154 11.24 14.66 -6.13
C VAL A 154 10.51 14.54 -7.48
N LEU A 155 9.21 14.23 -7.46
CA LEU A 155 8.40 14.21 -8.69
C LEU A 155 8.32 15.60 -9.35
N GLY A 156 8.10 16.65 -8.57
CA GLY A 156 8.07 18.03 -9.03
C GLY A 156 9.42 18.51 -9.58
N TRP A 157 10.52 18.07 -8.98
CA TRP A 157 11.87 18.32 -9.48
C TRP A 157 12.11 17.64 -10.83
N GLY A 158 11.69 16.37 -10.97
CA GLY A 158 11.74 15.63 -12.22
C GLY A 158 11.00 16.34 -13.36
N LEU A 159 9.83 16.91 -13.06
CA LEU A 159 9.04 17.73 -13.99
C LEU A 159 9.77 19.04 -14.36
N ARG A 160 10.33 19.75 -13.39
CA ARG A 160 10.95 21.08 -13.62
C ARG A 160 12.20 21.02 -14.49
N LEU A 161 12.96 19.93 -14.43
CA LEU A 161 14.14 19.71 -15.27
C LEU A 161 13.78 19.47 -16.75
N TRP A 162 12.53 19.16 -17.06
CA TRP A 162 12.02 19.07 -18.41
C TRP A 162 11.38 20.42 -18.81
N ARG A 163 12.22 21.38 -19.17
CA ARG A 163 11.74 22.49 -20.02
C ARG A 163 11.82 22.00 -21.46
N PRO A 164 10.72 22.05 -22.25
CA PRO A 164 10.79 21.69 -23.65
C PRO A 164 11.88 22.54 -24.31
N LYS A 165 12.79 21.89 -25.05
CA LYS A 165 13.70 22.61 -25.94
C LYS A 165 12.81 23.44 -26.86
N PRO A 166 13.00 24.77 -26.97
CA PRO A 166 12.25 25.55 -27.94
C PRO A 166 12.47 24.89 -29.30
N GLU A 167 11.38 24.54 -29.98
CA GLU A 167 11.45 24.09 -31.37
C GLU A 167 12.24 25.14 -32.12
N VAL A 168 13.42 24.75 -32.61
CA VAL A 168 14.15 25.56 -33.56
C VAL A 168 13.26 25.57 -34.78
N SER A 169 12.48 26.64 -34.92
CA SER A 169 11.73 26.99 -36.12
C SER A 169 12.69 26.84 -37.29
N GLY A 170 12.58 25.70 -37.98
CA GLY A 170 13.36 25.39 -39.15
C GLY A 170 13.15 26.52 -40.13
N GLY A 171 14.24 27.20 -40.45
CA GLY A 171 14.27 28.28 -41.42
C GLY A 171 13.53 27.89 -42.68
N GLY A 172 12.71 28.84 -43.14
CA GLY A 172 11.97 28.73 -44.40
C GLY A 172 12.89 28.42 -45.60
N PRO A 173 12.29 27.91 -46.68
CA PRO A 173 13.01 27.34 -47.81
C PRO A 173 13.92 28.38 -48.48
N ALA A 174 15.20 28.06 -48.61
CA ALA A 174 16.08 28.78 -49.51
C ALA A 174 15.83 28.27 -50.95
N GLY A 175 15.24 29.17 -51.74
CA GLY A 175 15.43 29.40 -53.19
C GLY A 175 15.56 28.19 -54.11
#